data_AF-A0AAW1DDY7-F1
#
_entry.id   AF-A0AAW1DDY7-F1
#
_cell.length_a   1.000
_cell.length_b   1.000
_cell.length_c   1.000
_cell.angle_alpha   90.00
_cell.angle_beta   90.00
_cell.angle_gamma   90.00
#
_symmetry.space_group_name_H-M   'P 1'
#
loop_
_entity.id
_entity.type
_entity.pdbx_description
1 polymer ?
#
loop_
_entity_poly.entity_id
_entity_poly.type
_entity_poly.pdbx_seq_one_letter_code
_entity_poly.pdbx_strand_id
1 'polypeptide(L)'
;MHVSPTKYKCNENMEDSFVEGFKQKCDGYVIQLSEPICFLNAWISALEITENRHVPKYLFLPANADNNDYINDVLSSELSDVTGFVVAAQVNLNSTVDWPITLWTSDFSLPAGTPERENIFLDKWTITNGFLYNNQLYYDKILNLNGREIRISTFYYPTYTVVENDTLEGTEGRMVMEFCRIHNCTYKVIDDGHTWGSIDISNGTAYGILGLVHARKVDMGYVGLYLWTEVSFYADYTSSWGIGKVSVLVPKPVLLSPWRTPFIPFDLLIWLSIFLSMIVSTIAYFIGTTYAIKIYNYVGNIGQLERFKRIAMAIFGVIVLQSPPRYLILKNSSIRMLFISAEILALILTSCYAAELASYLTVPQ
;
A
#
# COMPACT_ATOMS: atom_id res chain seq x y z
N MET A 1 22.14 13.46 -20.18
CA MET A 1 23.44 13.86 -20.74
C MET A 1 23.38 13.66 -22.24
N HIS A 2 23.72 14.69 -23.01
CA HIS A 2 23.77 14.60 -24.47
C HIS A 2 24.93 13.69 -24.88
N VAL A 3 24.60 12.50 -25.39
CA VAL A 3 25.55 11.62 -26.06
C VAL A 3 25.82 12.22 -27.44
N SER A 4 27.10 12.51 -27.69
CA SER A 4 27.61 12.96 -28.99
C SER A 4 27.40 11.85 -30.03
N PRO A 5 26.97 12.15 -31.27
CA PRO A 5 26.64 11.13 -32.26
C PRO A 5 27.91 10.52 -32.84
N THR A 6 28.26 9.31 -32.39
CA THR A 6 29.27 8.46 -33.03
C THR A 6 28.76 7.91 -34.36
N LYS A 7 29.70 7.66 -35.27
CA LYS A 7 29.58 7.82 -36.72
C LYS A 7 29.08 6.55 -37.46
N TYR A 8 28.27 5.72 -36.82
CA TYR A 8 27.77 4.46 -37.38
C TYR A 8 26.31 4.23 -36.98
N LYS A 9 25.49 3.82 -37.95
CA LYS A 9 24.06 3.59 -37.77
C LYS A 9 23.84 2.17 -37.23
N CYS A 10 23.46 2.05 -35.97
CA CYS A 10 23.06 0.75 -35.40
C CYS A 10 21.90 0.15 -36.21
N ASN A 11 21.85 -1.19 -36.30
CA ASN A 11 20.77 -1.88 -37.03
C ASN A 11 19.42 -1.62 -36.35
N GLU A 12 18.47 -1.03 -37.08
CA GLU A 12 17.14 -0.66 -36.57
C GLU A 12 16.33 -1.90 -36.12
N ASN A 13 16.55 -3.07 -36.70
CA ASN A 13 15.80 -4.29 -36.37
C ASN A 13 16.37 -5.09 -35.18
N MET A 14 17.45 -4.59 -34.57
CA MET A 14 18.14 -5.29 -33.48
C MET A 14 17.28 -5.33 -32.21
N GLU A 15 16.58 -4.23 -31.92
CA GLU A 15 15.67 -4.11 -30.79
C GLU A 15 14.52 -5.13 -30.86
N ASP A 16 13.86 -5.24 -32.02
CA ASP A 16 12.77 -6.21 -32.24
C ASP A 16 13.22 -7.66 -31.98
N SER A 17 14.46 -7.98 -32.40
CA SER A 17 15.04 -9.31 -32.19
C SER A 17 15.25 -9.60 -30.69
N PHE A 18 15.65 -8.60 -29.90
CA PHE A 18 15.79 -8.74 -28.46
C PHE A 18 14.45 -8.82 -27.74
N VAL A 19 13.48 -7.99 -28.15
CA VAL A 19 12.11 -8.06 -27.63
C VAL A 19 11.55 -9.48 -27.79
N GLU A 20 11.76 -10.10 -28.95
CA GLU A 20 11.34 -11.48 -29.19
C GLU A 20 12.14 -12.48 -28.33
N GLY A 21 13.47 -12.31 -28.21
CA GLY A 21 14.29 -13.14 -27.32
C GLY A 21 13.85 -13.07 -25.85
N PHE A 22 13.49 -11.88 -25.35
CA PHE A 22 12.95 -11.71 -24.00
C PHE A 22 11.60 -12.40 -23.82
N LYS A 23 10.73 -12.33 -24.82
CA LYS A 23 9.44 -13.07 -24.81
C LYS A 23 9.64 -14.58 -24.75
N GLN A 24 10.67 -15.09 -25.41
CA GLN A 24 11.02 -16.51 -25.42
C GLN A 24 11.82 -16.97 -24.18
N LYS A 25 12.25 -16.05 -23.30
CA LYS A 25 13.04 -16.33 -22.09
C LYS A 25 14.34 -17.08 -22.39
N CYS A 26 15.09 -16.64 -23.38
CA CYS A 26 16.36 -17.26 -23.75
C CYS A 26 17.39 -17.24 -22.59
N ASP A 27 17.94 -18.39 -22.22
CA ASP A 27 18.90 -18.50 -21.10
C ASP A 27 20.24 -17.76 -21.37
N GLY A 28 20.54 -17.44 -22.62
CA GLY A 28 21.74 -16.71 -22.99
C GLY A 28 21.79 -16.27 -24.44
N TYR A 29 22.71 -15.35 -24.71
CA TYR A 29 22.91 -14.72 -26.01
C TYR A 29 24.38 -14.82 -26.42
N VAL A 30 24.60 -15.25 -27.66
CA VAL A 30 25.91 -15.16 -28.33
C VAL A 30 25.84 -13.98 -29.29
N ILE A 31 26.72 -13.01 -29.07
CA ILE A 31 26.67 -11.71 -29.74
C ILE A 31 27.95 -11.56 -30.54
N GLN A 32 27.82 -11.39 -31.85
CA GLN A 32 28.94 -11.10 -32.73
C GLN A 32 28.63 -9.84 -33.54
N LEU A 33 29.23 -8.73 -33.14
CA LEU A 33 28.97 -7.41 -33.73
C LEU A 33 30.28 -6.63 -33.86
N SER A 34 30.35 -5.76 -34.86
CA SER A 34 31.48 -4.82 -35.01
C SER A 34 31.49 -3.76 -33.92
N GLU A 35 30.31 -3.34 -33.46
CA GLU A 35 30.13 -2.34 -32.42
C GLU A 35 29.27 -2.88 -31.26
N PRO A 36 29.88 -3.20 -30.11
CA PRO A 36 29.15 -3.78 -28.97
C PRO A 36 28.24 -2.76 -28.26
N ILE A 37 28.52 -1.47 -28.37
CA ILE A 37 27.72 -0.40 -27.75
C ILE A 37 26.30 -0.37 -28.36
N CYS A 38 26.17 -0.62 -29.67
CA CYS A 38 24.85 -0.72 -30.31
C CYS A 38 23.99 -1.83 -29.68
N PHE A 39 24.61 -2.96 -29.31
CA PHE A 39 23.92 -4.03 -28.60
C PHE A 39 23.43 -3.57 -27.23
N LEU A 40 24.28 -2.94 -26.43
CA LEU A 40 23.93 -2.57 -25.05
C LEU A 40 22.75 -1.58 -25.02
N ASN A 41 22.71 -0.64 -25.97
CA ASN A 41 21.58 0.29 -26.11
C ASN A 41 20.28 -0.41 -26.53
N ALA A 42 20.35 -1.27 -27.56
CA ALA A 42 19.17 -2.01 -28.03
C ALA A 42 18.65 -2.98 -26.96
N TRP A 43 19.55 -3.60 -26.20
CA TRP A 43 19.23 -4.47 -25.08
C TRP A 43 18.46 -3.74 -23.98
N ILE A 44 18.95 -2.56 -23.56
CA ILE A 44 18.29 -1.76 -22.53
C ILE A 44 16.90 -1.29 -22.99
N SER A 45 16.78 -0.83 -24.24
CA SER A 45 15.48 -0.45 -24.81
C SER A 45 14.51 -1.63 -24.80
N ALA A 46 14.96 -2.81 -25.21
CA ALA A 46 14.15 -4.02 -25.20
C ALA A 46 13.75 -4.48 -23.78
N LEU A 47 14.60 -4.28 -22.77
CA LEU A 47 14.25 -4.52 -21.37
C LEU A 47 13.13 -3.58 -20.91
N GLU A 48 13.18 -2.30 -21.26
CA GLU A 48 12.17 -1.30 -20.87
C GLU A 48 10.80 -1.52 -21.54
N ILE A 49 10.77 -2.16 -22.72
CA ILE A 49 9.52 -2.42 -23.48
C ILE A 49 8.87 -3.77 -23.10
N THR A 50 9.68 -4.76 -22.72
CA THR A 50 9.17 -6.11 -22.45
C THR A 50 8.69 -6.25 -21.01
N GLU A 51 7.77 -7.18 -20.74
CA GLU A 51 7.35 -7.55 -19.38
C GLU A 51 8.19 -8.70 -18.79
N ASN A 52 8.90 -9.45 -19.65
CA ASN A 52 9.60 -10.65 -19.24
C ASN A 52 10.99 -10.32 -18.68
N ARG A 53 11.08 -10.34 -17.35
CA ARG A 53 12.35 -10.20 -16.61
C ARG A 53 12.99 -11.56 -16.38
N HIS A 54 14.19 -11.72 -16.92
CA HIS A 54 15.07 -12.86 -16.64
C HIS A 54 16.52 -12.38 -16.75
N VAL A 55 17.46 -13.16 -16.20
CA VAL A 55 18.88 -12.81 -16.12
C VAL A 55 19.68 -13.74 -17.02
N PRO A 56 19.78 -13.45 -18.34
CA PRO A 56 20.48 -14.29 -19.28
C PRO A 56 22.01 -14.11 -19.20
N LYS A 57 22.73 -15.07 -19.78
CA LYS A 57 24.20 -15.06 -19.91
C LYS A 57 24.62 -14.50 -21.27
N TYR A 58 25.65 -13.66 -21.30
CA TYR A 58 26.10 -13.00 -22.53
C TYR A 58 27.52 -13.40 -22.90
N LEU A 59 27.69 -13.89 -24.13
CA LEU A 59 28.98 -14.14 -24.74
C LEU A 59 29.20 -13.17 -25.91
N PHE A 60 30.16 -12.27 -25.78
CA PHE A 60 30.58 -11.35 -26.83
C PHE A 60 31.75 -11.92 -27.62
N LEU A 61 31.58 -11.98 -28.94
CA LEU A 61 32.57 -12.42 -29.91
C LEU A 61 32.94 -11.24 -30.82
N PRO A 62 34.24 -11.02 -31.08
CA PRO A 62 34.65 -9.93 -31.94
C PRO A 62 34.24 -10.25 -33.39
N ALA A 63 33.73 -9.25 -34.12
CA ALA A 63 33.49 -9.39 -35.55
C ALA A 63 34.80 -9.53 -36.34
N ASN A 64 35.86 -8.85 -35.88
CA ASN A 64 37.20 -8.92 -36.44
C ASN A 64 38.19 -9.39 -35.37
N ALA A 65 38.91 -10.48 -35.62
CA ALA A 65 39.81 -11.11 -34.64
C ALA A 65 40.91 -10.16 -34.12
N ASP A 66 41.39 -9.23 -34.94
CA ASP A 66 42.51 -8.34 -34.56
C ASP A 66 42.09 -7.11 -33.72
N ASN A 67 40.80 -6.95 -33.39
CA ASN A 67 40.34 -5.79 -32.62
C ASN A 67 40.49 -6.02 -31.10
N ASN A 68 41.63 -5.62 -30.54
CA ASN A 68 41.89 -5.73 -29.11
C ASN A 68 41.05 -4.77 -28.25
N ASP A 69 40.58 -3.65 -28.81
CA ASP A 69 39.81 -2.64 -28.07
C ASP A 69 38.36 -3.10 -27.79
N TYR A 70 37.88 -4.08 -28.55
CA TYR A 70 36.52 -4.63 -28.44
C TYR A 70 36.15 -5.08 -27.02
N ILE A 71 37.10 -5.65 -26.27
CA ILE A 71 36.87 -6.15 -24.92
C ILE A 71 36.63 -4.99 -23.96
N ASN A 72 37.43 -3.93 -24.08
CA ASN A 72 37.30 -2.75 -23.24
C ASN A 72 35.99 -2.01 -23.56
N ASP A 73 35.60 -1.95 -24.83
CA ASP A 73 34.33 -1.34 -25.24
C ASP A 73 33.11 -2.05 -24.62
N VAL A 74 33.17 -3.38 -24.48
CA VAL A 74 32.10 -4.17 -23.82
C VAL A 74 32.16 -4.02 -22.30
N LEU A 75 33.32 -4.32 -21.69
CA LEU A 75 33.45 -4.54 -20.25
C LEU A 75 33.58 -3.24 -19.43
N SER A 76 34.01 -2.14 -20.05
CA SER A 76 34.13 -0.84 -19.38
C SER A 76 32.89 0.03 -19.52
N SER A 77 31.92 -0.37 -20.35
CA SER A 77 30.66 0.37 -20.55
C SER A 77 29.81 0.39 -19.28
N GLU A 78 29.21 1.54 -18.96
CA GLU A 78 28.23 1.68 -17.86
C GLU A 78 27.06 0.69 -17.98
N LEU A 79 26.69 0.35 -19.21
CA LEU A 79 25.58 -0.55 -19.49
C LEU A 79 25.95 -2.02 -19.21
N SER A 80 27.24 -2.35 -19.10
CA SER A 80 27.69 -3.70 -18.72
C SER A 80 27.42 -4.03 -17.25
N ASP A 81 27.28 -3.01 -16.39
CA ASP A 81 26.99 -3.20 -14.96
C ASP A 81 25.56 -3.64 -14.67
N VAL A 82 24.67 -3.56 -15.66
CA VAL A 82 23.29 -4.05 -15.55
C VAL A 82 23.26 -5.57 -15.34
N THR A 83 24.28 -6.31 -15.77
CA THR A 83 24.38 -7.76 -15.55
C THR A 83 25.78 -8.21 -15.17
N GLY A 84 25.88 -9.05 -14.13
CA GLY A 84 27.13 -9.68 -13.75
C GLY A 84 27.59 -10.78 -14.73
N PHE A 85 26.73 -11.22 -15.66
CA PHE A 85 26.94 -12.42 -16.48
C PHE A 85 27.41 -12.11 -17.90
N VAL A 86 28.45 -11.29 -18.02
CA VAL A 86 29.08 -10.93 -19.30
C VAL A 86 30.43 -11.63 -19.45
N VAL A 87 30.64 -12.30 -20.58
CA VAL A 87 31.93 -12.84 -21.00
C VAL A 87 32.28 -12.29 -22.37
N ALA A 88 33.49 -11.76 -22.53
CA ALA A 88 34.01 -11.29 -23.80
C ALA A 88 35.18 -12.16 -24.26
N ALA A 89 35.17 -12.56 -25.53
CA ALA A 89 36.22 -13.36 -26.12
C ALA A 89 37.22 -12.47 -26.89
N GLN A 90 38.50 -12.76 -26.71
CA GLN A 90 39.58 -12.30 -27.57
C GLN A 90 40.01 -13.43 -28.48
N VAL A 91 40.13 -13.19 -29.78
CA VAL A 91 40.52 -14.21 -30.75
C VAL A 91 41.85 -13.84 -31.37
N ASN A 92 42.88 -14.68 -31.18
CA ASN A 92 44.19 -14.46 -31.80
C ASN A 92 44.48 -15.56 -32.84
N LEU A 93 44.07 -15.32 -34.09
CA LEU A 93 44.23 -16.26 -35.20
C LEU A 93 45.66 -16.31 -35.77
N ASN A 94 46.48 -15.30 -35.49
CA ASN A 94 47.83 -15.18 -36.06
C ASN A 94 48.91 -15.89 -35.23
N SER A 95 48.51 -16.51 -34.12
CA SER A 95 49.42 -17.11 -33.16
C SER A 95 49.46 -18.63 -33.30
N THR A 96 50.65 -19.23 -33.28
CA THR A 96 50.86 -20.69 -33.17
C THR A 96 50.50 -21.22 -31.78
N VAL A 97 49.56 -20.57 -31.10
CA VAL A 97 49.25 -20.77 -29.68
C VAL A 97 48.20 -21.86 -29.58
N ASP A 98 48.44 -22.84 -28.71
CA ASP A 98 47.58 -24.00 -28.51
C ASP A 98 46.12 -23.64 -28.14
N TRP A 99 45.92 -22.47 -27.49
CA TRP A 99 44.60 -21.88 -27.21
C TRP A 99 44.47 -20.46 -27.77
N PRO A 100 43.86 -20.29 -28.97
CA PRO A 100 43.78 -19.00 -29.65
C PRO A 100 42.70 -18.08 -29.09
N ILE A 101 41.77 -18.58 -28.27
CA ILE A 101 40.68 -17.78 -27.69
C ILE A 101 40.93 -17.57 -26.21
N THR A 102 40.91 -16.32 -25.77
CA THR A 102 41.05 -15.91 -24.37
C THR A 102 39.74 -15.28 -23.91
N LEU A 103 39.22 -15.68 -22.75
CA LEU A 103 37.94 -15.25 -22.23
C LEU A 103 38.14 -14.32 -21.04
N TRP A 104 37.37 -13.23 -21.02
CA TRP A 104 37.48 -12.14 -20.06
C TRP A 104 36.11 -11.76 -19.51
N THR A 105 36.10 -11.18 -18.32
CA THR A 105 34.92 -10.55 -17.73
C THR A 105 35.31 -9.29 -16.98
N SER A 106 34.34 -8.43 -16.67
CA SER A 106 34.58 -7.21 -15.91
C SER A 106 34.74 -7.50 -14.42
N ASP A 107 35.61 -6.75 -13.74
CA ASP A 107 35.60 -6.67 -12.28
C ASP A 107 34.32 -5.98 -11.82
N PHE A 108 33.47 -6.73 -11.12
CA PHE A 108 32.18 -6.25 -10.62
C PHE A 108 32.28 -5.67 -9.21
N SER A 109 33.45 -5.70 -8.57
CA SER A 109 33.69 -5.03 -7.29
C SER A 109 33.76 -3.50 -7.43
N LEU A 110 34.11 -3.03 -8.63
CA LEU A 110 34.17 -1.62 -8.98
C LEU A 110 33.05 -1.25 -9.96
N PRO A 111 32.40 -0.10 -9.79
CA PRO A 111 31.43 0.41 -10.76
C PRO A 111 32.06 0.61 -12.14
N ALA A 112 31.29 0.35 -13.19
CA ALA A 112 31.67 0.72 -14.56
C ALA A 112 32.05 2.20 -14.68
N GLY A 113 33.04 2.50 -15.52
CA GLY A 113 33.59 3.85 -15.71
C GLY A 113 34.63 4.28 -14.67
N THR A 114 34.90 3.48 -13.63
CA THR A 114 36.02 3.75 -12.73
C THR A 114 37.36 3.48 -13.45
N PRO A 115 38.33 4.41 -13.40
CA PRO A 115 39.60 4.26 -14.13
C PRO A 115 40.45 3.04 -13.70
N GLU A 116 40.25 2.58 -12.47
CA GLU A 116 40.98 1.46 -11.86
C GLU A 116 40.35 0.10 -12.17
N ARG A 117 39.23 0.07 -12.90
CA ARG A 117 38.54 -1.17 -13.25
C ARG A 117 39.33 -1.95 -14.31
N GLU A 118 39.78 -3.14 -13.93
CA GLU A 118 40.49 -4.05 -14.83
C GLU A 118 39.60 -5.20 -15.32
N ASN A 119 40.02 -5.81 -16.44
CA ASN A 119 39.39 -7.02 -16.96
C ASN A 119 39.96 -8.25 -16.26
N ILE A 120 39.08 -9.13 -15.80
CA ILE A 120 39.43 -10.39 -15.15
C ILE A 120 39.55 -11.49 -16.20
N PHE A 121 40.72 -12.13 -16.25
CA PHE A 121 40.95 -13.32 -17.06
C PHE A 121 40.13 -14.51 -16.50
N LEU A 122 39.38 -15.19 -17.38
CA LEU A 122 38.58 -16.35 -17.00
C LEU A 122 39.24 -17.66 -17.42
N ASP A 123 39.46 -17.85 -18.72
CA ASP A 123 40.01 -19.09 -19.27
C ASP A 123 40.54 -18.88 -20.69
N LYS A 124 41.18 -19.91 -21.25
CA LYS A 124 41.48 -20.01 -22.67
C LYS A 124 40.74 -21.19 -23.29
N TRP A 125 40.32 -21.06 -24.54
CA TRP A 125 39.52 -22.07 -25.23
C TRP A 125 40.09 -22.40 -26.61
N THR A 126 39.97 -23.66 -27.02
CA THR A 126 40.29 -24.15 -28.37
C THR A 126 39.34 -25.26 -28.77
N ILE A 127 39.12 -25.45 -30.06
CA ILE A 127 38.15 -26.43 -30.57
C ILE A 127 38.57 -27.88 -30.31
N THR A 128 39.87 -28.15 -30.26
CA THR A 128 40.43 -29.51 -30.12
C THR A 128 40.51 -29.96 -28.66
N ASN A 129 40.95 -29.07 -27.76
CA ASN A 129 41.24 -29.39 -26.36
C ASN A 129 40.21 -28.80 -25.38
N GLY A 130 39.29 -27.94 -25.85
CA GLY A 130 38.32 -27.27 -24.98
C GLY A 130 38.96 -26.18 -24.10
N PHE A 131 38.49 -26.07 -22.86
CA PHE A 131 38.97 -25.11 -21.87
C PHE A 131 40.31 -25.54 -21.27
N LEU A 132 41.27 -24.62 -21.16
CA LEU A 132 42.59 -24.90 -20.61
C LEU A 132 42.55 -25.16 -19.10
N TYR A 133 41.88 -24.29 -18.35
CA TYR A 133 41.80 -24.37 -16.88
C TYR A 133 40.49 -24.96 -16.38
N ASN A 134 39.48 -25.06 -17.26
CA ASN A 134 38.13 -25.54 -16.94
C ASN A 134 37.48 -24.70 -15.83
N ASN A 135 37.68 -23.38 -15.90
CA ASN A 135 37.13 -22.42 -14.96
C ASN A 135 35.64 -22.16 -15.23
N GLN A 136 34.90 -21.79 -14.19
CA GLN A 136 33.50 -21.36 -14.34
C GLN A 136 33.44 -19.96 -14.95
N LEU A 137 33.02 -19.87 -16.21
CA LEU A 137 32.94 -18.59 -16.94
C LEU A 137 31.90 -17.62 -16.36
N TYR A 138 30.79 -18.15 -15.87
CA TYR A 138 29.67 -17.40 -15.30
C TYR A 138 29.52 -17.74 -13.82
N TYR A 139 30.47 -17.29 -13.00
CA TYR A 139 30.34 -17.36 -11.56
C TYR A 139 29.43 -16.25 -11.04
N ASP A 140 28.81 -16.48 -9.89
CA ASP A 140 27.92 -15.48 -9.30
C ASP A 140 28.74 -14.39 -8.60
N LYS A 141 28.82 -13.23 -9.25
CA LYS A 141 29.58 -12.06 -8.77
C LYS A 141 28.90 -11.37 -7.58
N ILE A 142 27.62 -11.66 -7.32
CA ILE A 142 26.87 -11.05 -6.21
C ILE A 142 27.18 -11.78 -4.90
N LEU A 143 27.63 -13.05 -4.94
CA LEU A 143 28.01 -13.80 -3.73
C LEU A 143 29.03 -13.06 -2.86
N ASN A 144 29.94 -12.31 -3.47
CA ASN A 144 30.89 -11.45 -2.77
C ASN A 144 31.24 -10.24 -3.65
N LEU A 145 30.81 -9.06 -3.20
CA LEU A 145 30.99 -7.79 -3.88
C LEU A 145 32.35 -7.13 -3.57
N ASN A 146 33.20 -7.76 -2.75
CA ASN A 146 34.56 -7.31 -2.42
C ASN A 146 34.65 -5.85 -1.98
N GLY A 147 33.67 -5.37 -1.21
CA GLY A 147 33.62 -4.01 -0.68
C GLY A 147 32.99 -2.98 -1.60
N ARG A 148 32.39 -3.38 -2.73
CA ARG A 148 31.69 -2.47 -3.66
C ARG A 148 30.75 -1.53 -2.91
N GLU A 149 30.80 -0.24 -3.21
CA GLU A 149 29.82 0.74 -2.73
C GLU A 149 28.54 0.64 -3.57
N ILE A 150 27.46 0.14 -2.99
CA ILE A 150 26.14 0.14 -3.62
C ILE A 150 25.42 1.47 -3.36
N ARG A 151 24.88 2.06 -4.41
CA ARG A 151 24.13 3.31 -4.34
C ARG A 151 22.68 2.98 -4.02
N ILE A 152 22.19 3.45 -2.88
CA ILE A 152 20.83 3.16 -2.42
C ILE A 152 20.00 4.43 -2.34
N SER A 153 18.72 4.37 -2.69
CA SER A 153 17.78 5.48 -2.47
C SER A 153 16.70 5.10 -1.47
N THR A 154 16.55 5.95 -0.46
CA THR A 154 15.54 5.87 0.59
C THR A 154 15.41 7.25 1.23
N PHE A 155 14.33 7.50 1.96
CA PHE A 155 14.16 8.71 2.75
C PHE A 155 13.68 8.38 4.18
N TYR A 156 13.58 9.40 5.03
CA TYR A 156 13.11 9.25 6.41
C TYR A 156 11.62 8.86 6.45
N TYR A 157 11.35 7.59 6.79
CA TYR A 157 10.01 7.05 6.94
C TYR A 157 9.99 6.07 8.14
N PRO A 158 9.67 6.59 9.35
CA PRO A 158 9.79 5.83 10.59
C PRO A 158 9.14 4.45 10.52
N THR A 159 9.73 3.49 11.24
CA THR A 159 9.50 2.03 11.19
C THR A 159 10.14 1.31 10.00
N TYR A 160 10.17 1.91 8.81
CA TYR A 160 10.78 1.32 7.60
C TYR A 160 12.24 1.73 7.46
N THR A 161 12.49 3.04 7.43
CA THR A 161 13.83 3.61 7.29
C THR A 161 13.98 4.86 8.14
N VAL A 162 15.05 4.92 8.92
CA VAL A 162 15.53 6.13 9.58
C VAL A 162 16.95 6.38 9.08
N VAL A 163 17.17 7.54 8.47
CA VAL A 163 18.49 7.96 7.97
C VAL A 163 18.94 9.14 8.82
N GLU A 164 19.93 8.93 9.69
CA GLU A 164 20.49 9.97 10.57
C GLU A 164 22.01 9.84 10.61
N ASN A 165 22.77 10.89 10.29
CA ASN A 165 24.24 10.91 10.37
C ASN A 165 24.92 9.66 9.76
N ASP A 166 24.55 9.29 8.53
CA ASP A 166 25.01 8.08 7.81
C ASP A 166 24.66 6.74 8.48
N THR A 167 23.94 6.76 9.60
CA THR A 167 23.34 5.55 10.17
C THR A 167 22.05 5.22 9.46
N LEU A 168 21.91 3.94 9.16
CA LEU A 168 20.74 3.40 8.49
C LEU A 168 19.99 2.51 9.46
N GLU A 169 18.83 2.96 9.92
CA GLU A 169 17.97 2.21 10.83
C GLU A 169 16.59 1.94 10.19
N GLY A 170 15.72 1.26 10.93
CA GLY A 170 14.43 0.79 10.45
C GLY A 170 14.47 -0.64 9.89
N THR A 171 13.30 -1.18 9.59
CA THR A 171 13.14 -2.57 9.14
C THR A 171 13.83 -2.81 7.80
N GLU A 172 13.58 -1.94 6.81
CA GLU A 172 14.17 -2.06 5.47
C GLU A 172 15.64 -1.64 5.45
N GLY A 173 15.98 -0.59 6.20
CA GLY A 173 17.37 -0.18 6.38
C GLY A 173 18.25 -1.32 6.93
N ARG A 174 17.75 -2.05 7.94
CA ARG A 174 18.44 -3.23 8.50
C ARG A 174 18.55 -4.39 7.52
N MET A 175 17.58 -4.59 6.63
CA MET A 175 17.67 -5.60 5.58
C MET A 175 18.81 -5.29 4.60
N VAL A 176 18.98 -4.04 4.20
CA VAL A 176 20.08 -3.62 3.31
C VAL A 176 21.43 -3.73 4.01
N MET A 177 21.52 -3.34 5.28
CA MET A 177 22.76 -3.55 6.06
C MET A 177 23.13 -5.02 6.16
N GLU A 178 22.14 -5.90 6.39
CA GLU A 178 22.36 -7.34 6.45
C GLU A 178 22.76 -7.92 5.09
N PHE A 179 22.15 -7.45 4.00
CA PHE A 179 22.57 -7.79 2.64
C PHE A 179 24.04 -7.45 2.43
N CYS A 180 24.48 -6.23 2.77
CA CYS A 180 25.89 -5.86 2.63
C CYS A 180 26.83 -6.58 3.58
N ARG A 181 26.36 -6.99 4.76
CA ARG A 181 27.13 -7.84 5.67
C ARG A 181 27.37 -9.24 5.08
N ILE A 182 26.37 -9.81 4.42
CA ILE A 182 26.45 -11.16 3.80
C ILE A 182 27.28 -11.11 2.52
N HIS A 183 27.04 -10.13 1.66
CA HIS A 183 27.64 -10.02 0.32
C HIS A 183 28.90 -9.15 0.29
N ASN A 184 29.39 -8.70 1.45
CA ASN A 184 30.59 -7.87 1.58
C ASN A 184 30.53 -6.62 0.68
N CYS A 185 29.54 -5.75 0.90
CA CYS A 185 29.45 -4.43 0.28
C CYS A 185 29.47 -3.30 1.30
N THR A 186 29.72 -2.09 0.80
CA THR A 186 29.42 -0.84 1.49
C THR A 186 28.22 -0.18 0.80
N TYR A 187 27.58 0.80 1.44
CA TYR A 187 26.43 1.48 0.85
C TYR A 187 26.58 2.99 0.93
N LYS A 188 25.94 3.68 -0.02
CA LYS A 188 25.85 5.14 -0.04
C LYS A 188 24.42 5.55 -0.33
N VAL A 189 23.83 6.33 0.57
CA VAL A 189 22.48 6.85 0.42
C VAL A 189 22.49 8.03 -0.56
N ILE A 190 21.62 7.98 -1.57
CA ILE A 190 21.37 9.03 -2.54
C ILE A 190 19.89 9.40 -2.46
N ASP A 191 19.63 10.63 -2.05
CA ASP A 191 18.30 11.21 -1.97
C ASP A 191 18.24 12.44 -2.90
N ASP A 192 17.25 12.47 -3.79
CA ASP A 192 16.99 13.61 -4.67
C ASP A 192 15.97 14.60 -4.07
N GLY A 193 15.57 14.39 -2.82
CA GLY A 193 14.59 15.18 -2.07
C GLY A 193 13.14 14.87 -2.44
N HIS A 194 12.91 13.96 -3.39
CA HIS A 194 11.58 13.54 -3.80
C HIS A 194 11.33 12.14 -3.23
N THR A 195 10.27 11.99 -2.43
CA THR A 195 9.96 10.78 -1.64
C THR A 195 9.91 9.46 -2.45
N TRP A 196 8.70 8.92 -2.72
CA TRP A 196 8.57 7.70 -3.54
C TRP A 196 8.86 7.99 -5.01
N GLY A 197 8.37 9.15 -5.49
CA GLY A 197 8.50 9.55 -6.87
C GLY A 197 7.51 8.90 -7.83
N SER A 198 7.66 9.19 -9.11
CA SER A 198 6.86 8.61 -10.19
C SER A 198 7.65 8.59 -11.49
N ILE A 199 7.27 7.70 -12.40
CA ILE A 199 7.80 7.62 -13.76
C ILE A 199 6.67 7.99 -14.71
N ASP A 200 6.78 9.14 -15.37
CA ASP A 200 5.84 9.58 -16.40
C ASP A 200 6.54 9.58 -17.76
N ILE A 201 6.24 8.56 -18.57
CA ILE A 201 6.83 8.37 -19.90
C ILE A 201 6.31 9.43 -20.88
N SER A 202 5.07 9.90 -20.71
CA SER A 202 4.46 10.84 -21.66
C SER A 202 5.20 12.18 -21.68
N ASN A 203 5.71 12.59 -20.53
CA ASN A 203 6.47 13.82 -20.34
C ASN A 203 7.99 13.56 -20.22
N GLY A 204 8.43 12.29 -20.22
CA GLY A 204 9.82 11.89 -20.03
C GLY A 204 10.39 12.23 -18.66
N THR A 205 9.53 12.45 -17.67
CA THR A 205 9.90 12.90 -16.33
C THR A 205 9.89 11.72 -15.35
N ALA A 206 11.02 11.50 -14.69
CA ALA A 206 11.16 10.50 -13.65
C ALA A 206 11.90 11.13 -12.46
N TYR A 207 11.35 11.00 -11.26
CA TYR A 207 11.92 11.59 -10.03
C TYR A 207 11.63 10.71 -8.82
N GLY A 208 12.26 11.03 -7.68
CA GLY A 208 12.21 10.26 -6.45
C GLY A 208 12.87 8.90 -6.58
N ILE A 209 12.65 8.03 -5.60
CA ILE A 209 13.28 6.70 -5.59
C ILE A 209 13.02 5.94 -6.89
N LEU A 210 11.76 5.93 -7.36
CA LEU A 210 11.40 5.25 -8.60
C LEU A 210 12.14 5.83 -9.82
N GLY A 211 12.25 7.16 -9.90
CA GLY A 211 12.98 7.81 -10.98
C GLY A 211 14.49 7.64 -10.91
N LEU A 212 15.07 7.62 -9.71
CA LEU A 212 16.50 7.37 -9.51
C LEU A 212 16.90 5.96 -9.92
N VAL A 213 16.07 4.96 -9.59
CA VAL A 213 16.27 3.56 -10.03
C VAL A 213 16.13 3.46 -11.55
N HIS A 214 15.06 4.02 -12.12
CA HIS A 214 14.85 4.02 -13.58
C HIS A 214 16.01 4.69 -14.34
N ALA A 215 16.52 5.81 -13.84
CA ALA A 215 17.65 6.52 -14.42
C ALA A 215 19.02 5.86 -14.12
N ARG A 216 19.04 4.69 -13.45
CA ARG A 216 20.27 3.94 -13.06
C ARG A 216 21.26 4.76 -12.24
N LYS A 217 20.76 5.79 -11.54
CA LYS A 217 21.55 6.64 -10.63
C LYS A 217 21.79 5.97 -9.28
N VAL A 218 20.92 5.03 -8.93
CA VAL A 218 21.05 4.16 -7.77
C VAL A 218 20.91 2.70 -8.21
N ASP A 219 21.51 1.81 -7.45
CA ASP A 219 21.49 0.36 -7.70
C ASP A 219 20.28 -0.30 -7.00
N MET A 220 19.77 0.29 -5.92
CA MET A 220 18.61 -0.19 -5.18
C MET A 220 17.77 0.96 -4.60
N GLY A 221 16.45 0.82 -4.62
CA GLY A 221 15.52 1.75 -3.98
C GLY A 221 14.56 1.03 -3.03
N TYR A 222 14.32 1.58 -1.84
CA TYR A 222 13.37 1.04 -0.86
C TYR A 222 12.81 2.14 0.03
N VAL A 223 11.58 1.96 0.54
CA VAL A 223 10.90 2.74 1.61
C VAL A 223 9.40 2.39 1.65
N GLY A 224 9.08 1.14 2.01
CA GLY A 224 7.70 0.65 2.00
C GLY A 224 7.05 0.75 0.62
N LEU A 225 7.81 0.43 -0.43
CA LEU A 225 7.34 0.46 -1.81
C LEU A 225 6.33 -0.66 -2.05
N TYR A 226 5.20 -0.31 -2.66
CA TYR A 226 4.27 -1.28 -3.20
C TYR A 226 4.74 -1.77 -4.58
N LEU A 227 4.29 -2.95 -4.95
CA LEU A 227 4.49 -3.52 -6.27
C LEU A 227 3.45 -2.92 -7.23
N TRP A 228 3.78 -1.76 -7.80
CA TRP A 228 2.91 -1.10 -8.78
C TRP A 228 3.17 -1.70 -10.15
N THR A 229 2.10 -2.12 -10.84
CA THR A 229 2.21 -2.73 -12.17
C THR A 229 2.84 -1.76 -13.16
N GLU A 230 2.51 -0.48 -13.09
CA GLU A 230 3.02 0.57 -13.99
C GLU A 230 4.54 0.73 -13.88
N VAL A 231 5.09 0.54 -12.67
CA VAL A 231 6.52 0.67 -12.41
C VAL A 231 7.29 -0.59 -12.81
N SER A 232 6.64 -1.77 -12.76
CA SER A 232 7.27 -3.06 -13.10
C SER A 232 7.79 -3.14 -14.54
N PHE A 233 7.28 -2.27 -15.43
CA PHE A 233 7.80 -2.12 -16.80
C PHE A 233 9.17 -1.44 -16.87
N TYR A 234 9.57 -0.71 -15.83
CA TYR A 234 10.78 0.13 -15.85
C TYR A 234 11.81 -0.22 -14.77
N ALA A 235 11.39 -0.96 -13.74
CA ALA A 235 12.24 -1.39 -12.64
C ALA A 235 11.86 -2.79 -12.16
N ASP A 236 12.85 -3.55 -11.73
CA ASP A 236 12.66 -4.88 -11.18
C ASP A 236 12.42 -4.82 -9.68
N TYR A 237 11.42 -5.58 -9.24
CA TYR A 237 11.11 -5.74 -7.83
C TYR A 237 11.73 -7.02 -7.26
N THR A 238 12.19 -6.94 -6.02
CA THR A 238 12.49 -8.14 -5.24
C THR A 238 11.21 -8.88 -4.86
N SER A 239 11.36 -10.07 -4.28
CA SER A 239 10.24 -10.71 -3.59
C SER A 239 9.71 -9.80 -2.48
N SER A 240 8.40 -9.80 -2.27
CA SER A 240 7.77 -9.03 -1.20
C SER A 240 8.14 -9.63 0.15
N TRP A 241 8.55 -8.78 1.09
CA TRP A 241 8.88 -9.17 2.45
C TRP A 241 7.69 -8.96 3.43
N GLY A 242 6.67 -8.20 3.01
CA GLY A 242 5.50 -7.89 3.81
C GLY A 242 4.24 -7.66 2.96
N ILE A 243 3.08 -7.64 3.64
CA ILE A 243 1.79 -7.37 3.02
C ILE A 243 1.20 -6.11 3.65
N GLY A 244 1.03 -5.07 2.85
CA GLY A 244 0.26 -3.88 3.22
C GLY A 244 -1.23 -4.08 2.93
N LYS A 245 -2.08 -3.42 3.72
CA LYS A 245 -3.52 -3.34 3.47
C LYS A 245 -3.98 -1.91 3.60
N VAL A 246 -4.87 -1.49 2.71
CA VAL A 246 -5.56 -0.20 2.83
C VAL A 246 -6.61 -0.33 3.92
N SER A 247 -6.47 0.45 4.98
CA SER A 247 -7.43 0.52 6.08
C SER A 247 -7.87 1.96 6.31
N VAL A 248 -9.13 2.15 6.67
CA VAL A 248 -9.64 3.47 7.05
C VAL A 248 -9.39 3.68 8.54
N LEU A 249 -8.57 4.68 8.88
CA LEU A 249 -8.37 5.10 10.25
C LEU A 249 -9.50 6.06 10.65
N VAL A 250 -10.31 5.66 11.62
CA VAL A 250 -11.35 6.51 12.22
C VAL A 250 -10.95 6.92 13.64
N PRO A 251 -11.37 8.10 14.12
CA PRO A 251 -11.20 8.48 15.51
C PRO A 251 -11.77 7.41 16.44
N LYS A 252 -11.14 7.27 17.62
CA LYS A 252 -11.64 6.39 18.66
C LYS A 252 -13.07 6.81 19.04
N PRO A 253 -14.03 5.86 19.14
CA PRO A 253 -15.38 6.18 19.58
C PRO A 253 -15.34 6.81 20.98
N VAL A 254 -16.14 7.86 21.16
CA VAL A 254 -16.30 8.58 22.42
C VAL A 254 -17.67 8.25 22.99
N LEU A 255 -17.73 8.02 24.30
CA LEU A 255 -18.98 7.72 25.00
C LEU A 255 -20.00 8.83 24.83
N LEU A 256 -21.27 8.46 24.63
CA LEU A 256 -22.37 9.41 24.62
C LEU A 256 -22.50 10.14 25.96
N SER A 257 -22.94 11.40 25.88
CA SER A 257 -23.11 12.23 27.08
C SER A 257 -24.26 11.69 27.96
N PRO A 258 -24.06 11.53 29.28
CA PRO A 258 -25.03 10.89 30.18
C PRO A 258 -26.42 11.52 30.22
N TRP A 259 -26.56 12.81 29.88
CA TRP A 259 -27.87 13.47 29.88
C TRP A 259 -28.80 13.00 28.75
N ARG A 260 -28.24 12.39 27.69
CA ARG A 260 -29.03 11.82 26.60
C ARG A 260 -29.61 10.46 26.95
N THR A 261 -28.97 9.75 27.87
CA THR A 261 -29.31 8.37 28.24
C THR A 261 -30.79 8.17 28.62
N PRO A 262 -31.47 9.08 29.35
CA PRO A 262 -32.89 8.91 29.65
C PRO A 262 -33.83 9.04 28.44
N PHE A 263 -33.38 9.64 27.34
CA PHE A 263 -34.22 9.92 26.16
C PHE A 263 -34.03 8.93 25.01
N ILE A 264 -32.90 8.21 24.99
CA ILE A 264 -32.55 7.20 23.98
C ILE A 264 -33.48 5.96 23.97
N PRO A 265 -34.08 5.50 25.09
CA PRO A 265 -34.90 4.28 25.10
C PRO A 265 -36.10 4.31 24.15
N PHE A 266 -36.61 5.50 23.83
CA PHE A 266 -37.74 5.68 22.93
C PHE A 266 -37.40 6.68 21.82
N ASP A 267 -37.80 6.33 20.61
CA ASP A 267 -37.75 7.25 19.48
C ASP A 267 -38.70 8.44 19.69
N LEU A 268 -38.41 9.53 19.00
CA LEU A 268 -39.23 10.75 19.01
C LEU A 268 -40.71 10.47 18.75
N LEU A 269 -41.03 9.49 17.89
CA LEU A 269 -42.39 9.14 17.53
C LEU A 269 -43.18 8.52 18.70
N ILE A 270 -42.51 7.74 19.55
CA ILE A 270 -43.11 7.17 20.76
C ILE A 270 -43.31 8.27 21.80
N TRP A 271 -42.32 9.14 22.00
CA TRP A 271 -42.45 10.29 22.90
C TRP A 271 -43.63 11.20 22.52
N LEU A 272 -43.79 11.50 21.23
CA LEU A 272 -44.92 12.27 20.71
C LEU A 272 -46.25 11.52 20.92
N SER A 273 -46.26 10.20 20.72
CA SER A 273 -47.45 9.37 20.94
C SER A 273 -47.88 9.35 22.40
N ILE A 274 -46.94 9.29 23.35
CA ILE A 274 -47.22 9.39 24.79
C ILE A 274 -47.84 10.75 25.11
N PHE A 275 -47.26 11.84 24.62
CA PHE A 275 -47.79 13.19 24.84
C PHE A 275 -49.19 13.37 24.24
N LEU A 276 -49.41 12.87 23.02
CA LEU A 276 -50.71 12.90 22.37
C LEU A 276 -51.75 12.07 23.14
N SER A 277 -51.36 10.88 23.62
CA SER A 277 -52.23 10.01 24.42
C SER A 277 -52.66 10.68 25.73
N MET A 278 -51.78 11.48 26.34
CA MET A 278 -52.09 12.28 27.53
C MET A 278 -53.14 13.34 27.24
N ILE A 279 -53.02 14.07 26.12
CA ILE A 279 -53.98 15.09 25.71
C ILE A 279 -55.35 14.46 25.42
N VAL A 280 -55.37 13.41 24.58
CA VAL A 280 -56.61 12.73 24.19
C VAL A 280 -57.31 12.14 25.41
N SER A 281 -56.55 11.50 26.31
CA SER A 281 -57.06 11.01 27.59
C SER A 281 -57.69 12.15 28.39
N THR A 282 -56.95 13.24 28.63
CA THR A 282 -57.45 14.39 29.41
C THR A 282 -58.76 14.95 28.87
N ILE A 283 -58.90 15.07 27.55
CA ILE A 283 -60.13 15.52 26.89
C ILE A 283 -61.26 14.51 27.09
N ALA A 284 -61.00 13.22 26.87
CA ALA A 284 -61.99 12.15 27.05
C ALA A 284 -62.53 12.11 28.49
N TYR A 285 -61.66 12.25 29.50
CA TYR A 285 -62.08 12.31 30.90
C TYR A 285 -62.83 13.60 31.24
N PHE A 286 -62.40 14.74 30.72
CA PHE A 286 -63.12 16.00 30.93
C PHE A 286 -64.54 15.93 30.38
N ILE A 287 -64.72 15.34 29.19
CA ILE A 287 -66.02 15.10 28.60
C ILE A 287 -66.82 14.10 29.45
N GLY A 288 -66.25 12.94 29.78
CA GLY A 288 -66.91 11.90 30.58
C GLY A 288 -67.39 12.40 31.94
N THR A 289 -66.53 13.13 32.67
CA THR A 289 -66.89 13.72 33.97
C THR A 289 -67.96 14.80 33.85
N THR A 290 -67.94 15.61 32.78
CA THR A 290 -68.98 16.62 32.52
C THR A 290 -70.34 15.97 32.24
N TYR A 291 -70.36 14.90 31.45
CA TYR A 291 -71.60 14.13 31.21
C TYR A 291 -72.11 13.45 32.47
N ALA A 292 -71.23 12.84 33.28
CA ALA A 292 -71.64 12.21 34.52
C ALA A 292 -72.23 13.22 35.52
N ILE A 293 -71.65 14.41 35.67
CA ILE A 293 -72.22 15.48 36.52
C ILE A 293 -73.64 15.85 36.06
N LYS A 294 -73.84 15.97 34.74
CA LYS A 294 -75.14 16.32 34.16
C LYS A 294 -76.20 15.22 34.34
N ILE A 295 -75.81 13.94 34.24
CA ILE A 295 -76.73 12.79 34.38
C ILE A 295 -77.09 12.53 35.84
N TYR A 296 -76.12 12.61 36.75
CA TYR A 296 -76.32 12.28 38.16
C TYR A 296 -76.75 13.48 39.03
N ASN A 297 -77.06 14.64 38.43
CA ASN A 297 -77.41 15.89 39.11
C ASN A 297 -76.47 16.23 40.28
N TYR A 298 -75.17 15.98 40.09
CA TYR A 298 -74.19 16.18 41.15
C TYR A 298 -73.90 17.68 41.29
N VAL A 299 -74.43 18.30 42.35
CA VAL A 299 -74.21 19.73 42.65
C VAL A 299 -72.81 19.92 43.20
N GLY A 300 -71.82 20.00 42.31
CA GLY A 300 -70.45 20.37 42.62
C GLY A 300 -70.17 21.81 42.18
N ASN A 301 -69.90 22.70 43.13
CA ASN A 301 -69.62 24.13 42.89
C ASN A 301 -68.16 24.36 42.40
N ILE A 302 -67.69 23.56 41.45
CA ILE A 302 -66.33 23.63 40.91
C ILE A 302 -66.40 24.17 39.47
N GLY A 303 -65.69 25.27 39.21
CA GLY A 303 -65.59 25.85 37.87
C GLY A 303 -64.99 24.88 36.85
N GLN A 304 -65.40 25.02 35.58
CA GLN A 304 -64.97 24.12 34.49
C GLN A 304 -63.45 24.07 34.32
N LEU A 305 -62.77 25.21 34.46
CA LEU A 305 -61.31 25.31 34.35
C LEU A 305 -60.57 24.54 35.46
N GLU A 306 -61.02 24.67 36.71
CA GLU A 306 -60.43 23.96 37.84
C GLU A 306 -60.62 22.44 37.73
N ARG A 307 -61.76 22.01 37.18
CA ARG A 307 -61.99 20.60 36.86
C ARG A 307 -61.00 20.10 35.79
N PHE A 308 -60.81 20.85 34.70
CA PHE A 308 -59.87 20.49 33.65
C PHE A 308 -58.45 20.34 34.18
N LYS A 309 -57.95 21.31 34.97
CA LYS A 309 -56.61 21.25 35.58
C LYS A 309 -56.44 20.01 36.47
N ARG A 310 -57.43 19.72 37.32
CA ARG A 310 -57.40 18.55 38.22
C ARG A 310 -57.39 17.23 37.44
N ILE A 311 -58.11 17.15 36.33
CA ILE A 311 -58.11 15.97 35.46
C ILE A 311 -56.78 15.84 34.73
N ALA A 312 -56.25 16.92 34.15
CA ALA A 312 -54.96 16.91 33.47
C ALA A 312 -53.83 16.44 34.42
N MET A 313 -53.79 16.97 35.64
CA MET A 313 -52.83 16.52 36.68
C MET A 313 -53.05 15.06 37.08
N ALA A 314 -54.30 14.60 37.18
CA ALA A 314 -54.59 13.21 37.49
C ALA A 314 -54.13 12.25 36.37
N ILE A 315 -54.30 12.63 35.11
CA ILE A 315 -53.83 11.83 33.96
C ILE A 315 -52.31 11.84 33.85
N PHE A 316 -51.67 12.98 34.10
CA PHE A 316 -50.22 13.03 34.23
C PHE A 316 -49.73 12.09 35.33
N GLY A 317 -50.37 12.13 36.51
CA GLY A 317 -50.12 11.21 37.61
C GLY A 317 -50.24 9.73 37.21
N VAL A 318 -51.33 9.36 36.53
CA VAL A 318 -51.54 7.98 36.06
C VAL A 318 -50.44 7.50 35.11
N ILE A 319 -49.98 8.36 34.18
CA ILE A 319 -48.90 8.03 33.24
C ILE A 319 -47.59 7.74 33.99
N VAL A 320 -47.34 8.43 35.10
CA VAL A 320 -46.19 8.17 35.99
C VAL A 320 -46.51 7.18 37.11
N LEU A 321 -47.52 6.32 36.91
CA LEU A 321 -47.97 5.25 37.81
C LEU A 321 -48.46 5.71 39.19
N GLN A 322 -48.89 6.96 39.33
CA GLN A 322 -49.58 7.42 40.53
C GLN A 322 -51.07 7.12 40.46
N SER A 323 -51.64 6.67 41.59
CA SER A 323 -53.07 6.40 41.67
C SER A 323 -53.88 7.70 41.54
N PRO A 324 -54.95 7.72 40.72
CA PRO A 324 -55.82 8.87 40.60
C PRO A 324 -56.56 9.14 41.93
N PRO A 325 -56.86 10.41 42.24
CA PRO A 325 -57.49 10.74 43.51
C PRO A 325 -58.96 10.26 43.53
N ARG A 326 -59.37 9.67 44.66
CA ARG A 326 -60.68 9.01 44.81
C ARG A 326 -61.89 9.91 44.49
N TYR A 327 -61.77 11.22 44.68
CA TYR A 327 -62.86 12.16 44.40
C TYR A 327 -63.18 12.32 42.90
N LEU A 328 -62.27 11.91 41.99
CA LEU A 328 -62.51 11.90 40.55
C LEU A 328 -63.19 10.61 40.07
N ILE A 329 -63.23 9.57 40.92
CA ILE A 329 -63.79 8.26 40.59
C ILE A 329 -65.17 8.15 41.23
N LEU A 330 -66.21 8.40 40.43
CA LEU A 330 -67.60 8.18 40.85
C LEU A 330 -67.86 6.68 41.04
N LYS A 331 -68.54 6.34 42.14
CA LYS A 331 -68.94 4.95 42.48
C LYS A 331 -69.93 4.46 41.40
N ASN A 332 -69.63 3.32 40.77
CA ASN A 332 -70.41 2.69 39.67
C ASN A 332 -70.50 3.51 38.35
N SER A 333 -69.43 4.16 37.92
CA SER A 333 -69.39 4.89 36.63
C SER A 333 -68.50 4.22 35.58
N SER A 334 -68.92 4.27 34.31
CA SER A 334 -68.11 3.87 33.14
C SER A 334 -66.80 4.65 33.01
N ILE A 335 -66.67 5.82 33.67
CA ILE A 335 -65.42 6.61 33.74
C ILE A 335 -64.30 5.83 34.43
N ARG A 336 -64.63 4.93 35.35
CA ARG A 336 -63.64 4.07 36.02
C ARG A 336 -62.93 3.14 35.04
N MET A 337 -63.63 2.64 34.02
CA MET A 337 -63.03 1.78 32.99
C MET A 337 -62.00 2.54 32.16
N LEU A 338 -62.23 3.83 31.90
CA LEU A 338 -61.23 4.67 31.26
C LEU A 338 -59.98 4.75 32.12
N PHE A 339 -60.10 5.07 33.43
CA PHE A 339 -58.94 5.16 34.34
C PHE A 339 -58.13 3.87 34.38
N ILE A 340 -58.82 2.73 34.49
CA ILE A 340 -58.17 1.41 34.46
C ILE A 340 -57.43 1.20 33.13
N SER A 341 -58.01 1.58 31.98
CA SER A 341 -57.34 1.45 30.69
C SER A 341 -56.09 2.32 30.56
N ALA A 342 -56.13 3.55 31.11
CA ALA A 342 -54.98 4.45 31.11
C ALA A 342 -53.87 3.96 32.06
N GLU A 343 -54.24 3.38 33.21
CA GLU A 343 -53.29 2.74 34.14
C GLU A 343 -52.61 1.52 33.51
N ILE A 344 -53.36 0.66 32.81
CA ILE A 344 -52.78 -0.50 32.10
C ILE A 344 -51.80 -0.02 31.02
N LEU A 345 -52.18 1.00 30.24
CA LEU A 345 -51.30 1.57 29.22
C LEU A 345 -50.03 2.16 29.84
N ALA A 346 -50.15 2.91 30.95
CA ALA A 346 -49.01 3.48 31.66
C ALA A 346 -48.08 2.39 32.20
N LEU A 347 -48.62 1.30 32.75
CA LEU A 347 -47.83 0.16 33.23
C LEU A 347 -47.03 -0.51 32.11
N ILE A 348 -47.66 -0.70 30.94
CA ILE A 348 -46.98 -1.29 29.78
C ILE A 348 -45.85 -0.36 29.30
N LEU A 349 -46.14 0.93 29.11
CA LEU A 349 -45.16 1.91 28.61
C LEU A 349 -43.95 2.07 29.55
N THR A 350 -44.20 2.15 30.85
CA THR A 350 -43.12 2.27 31.85
C THR A 350 -42.28 1.01 31.96
N SER A 351 -42.88 -0.18 31.82
CA SER A 351 -42.15 -1.45 31.79
C SER A 351 -41.26 -1.56 30.56
N CYS A 352 -41.77 -1.18 29.38
CA CYS A 352 -40.98 -1.13 28.15
C CYS A 352 -39.83 -0.13 28.25
N TYR A 353 -40.09 1.08 28.77
CA TYR A 353 -39.06 2.10 28.98
C TYR A 353 -37.94 1.60 29.90
N ALA A 354 -38.31 0.95 31.02
CA ALA A 354 -37.33 0.42 31.97
C ALA A 354 -36.48 -0.71 31.36
N ALA A 355 -37.09 -1.59 30.57
CA ALA A 355 -36.39 -2.68 29.87
C ALA A 355 -35.38 -2.14 28.85
N GLU A 356 -35.78 -1.17 28.02
CA GLU A 356 -34.90 -0.54 27.04
C GLU A 356 -33.79 0.26 27.71
N LEU A 357 -34.11 1.07 28.72
CA LEU A 357 -33.10 1.82 29.47
C LEU A 357 -32.07 0.89 30.12
N ALA A 358 -32.49 -0.24 30.68
CA ALA A 358 -31.57 -1.24 31.21
C ALA A 358 -30.65 -1.80 30.11
N SER A 359 -31.18 -2.09 28.92
CA SER A 359 -30.38 -2.52 27.77
C SER A 359 -29.30 -1.49 27.40
N TYR A 360 -29.66 -0.21 27.24
CA TYR A 360 -28.72 0.87 26.93
C TYR A 360 -27.68 1.12 28.02
N LEU A 361 -27.99 0.83 29.29
CA LEU A 361 -27.04 0.96 30.39
C LEU A 361 -26.05 -0.22 30.47
N THR A 362 -26.40 -1.38 29.90
CA THR A 362 -25.50 -2.54 29.88
C THR A 362 -24.44 -2.47 28.78
N VAL A 363 -24.76 -1.82 27.65
CA VAL A 363 -23.83 -1.64 26.52
C VAL A 363 -23.52 -0.14 26.36
N PRO A 364 -22.32 0.32 26.76
CA PRO A 364 -21.96 1.72 26.60
C PRO A 364 -21.90 2.07 25.11
N GLN A 365 -22.63 3.13 24.73
CA GLN A 365 -22.72 3.65 23.37
C GLN A 365 -21.75 4.80 23.10
#